data_AF-A0A1S3N1C7-F1
#
_entry.id   AF-A0A1S3N1C7-F1
#
_cell.length_a   1.000
_cell.length_b   1.000
_cell.length_c   1.000
_cell.angle_alpha   90.00
_cell.angle_beta   90.00
_cell.angle_gamma   90.00
#
_symmetry.space_group_name_H-M   'P 1'
#
loop_
_entity.id
_entity.type
_entity.pdbx_description
1 polymer ?
#
loop_
_entity_poly.entity_id
_entity_poly.type
_entity_poly.pdbx_seq_one_letter_code
_entity_poly.pdbx_strand_id
1 'polypeptide(L)'
;MLSEITIPEYRPAEKRIETDENVKKPDQMKLSVSSEEEREAIAQLEEAIAADHVTPERLRMSPRIFEKDDDLNGHMDFVAAASSLRARMYSIEVADRLKTKRIAGKIIPAIATATAAVAGLVSLELVKVVGGYGFESFNNCFFNLAIPVMVLTEAAPVKRTQIREDISFSIWDRWTVWGDQHFSLSDFIKAVLVNYGIYPTMVLTVLYYR
;
A
#
# COMPACT_ATOMS: atom_id res chain seq x y z
N MET A 1 31.94 -8.57 -28.27
CA MET A 1 31.96 -7.48 -27.27
C MET A 1 32.08 -7.99 -25.83
N LEU A 2 31.41 -9.08 -25.41
CA LEU A 2 31.62 -9.65 -24.06
C LEU A 2 32.87 -10.56 -23.95
N SER A 3 33.43 -11.02 -25.07
CA SER A 3 34.58 -11.92 -25.14
C SER A 3 35.91 -11.29 -24.75
N GLU A 4 35.99 -9.96 -24.69
CA GLU A 4 37.21 -9.20 -24.40
C GLU A 4 37.28 -8.75 -22.92
N ILE A 5 36.27 -9.08 -22.12
CA ILE A 5 36.19 -8.67 -20.71
C ILE A 5 36.79 -9.76 -19.82
N THR A 6 37.88 -9.43 -19.13
CA THR A 6 38.48 -10.31 -18.11
C THR A 6 37.66 -10.24 -16.83
N ILE A 7 37.00 -11.34 -16.47
CA ILE A 7 36.22 -11.46 -15.23
C ILE A 7 37.17 -11.71 -14.05
N PRO A 8 37.16 -10.88 -12.99
CA PRO A 8 37.99 -11.12 -11.82
C PRO A 8 37.56 -12.41 -11.08
N GLU A 9 38.52 -13.13 -10.53
CA GLU A 9 38.26 -14.35 -9.75
C GLU A 9 37.56 -14.02 -8.43
N TYR A 10 36.54 -14.79 -8.07
CA TYR A 10 35.81 -14.63 -6.80
C TYR A 10 36.69 -15.04 -5.62
N ARG A 11 36.81 -14.16 -4.62
CA ARG A 11 37.46 -14.46 -3.34
C ARG A 11 36.44 -14.38 -2.21
N PRO A 12 36.21 -15.46 -1.44
CA PRO A 12 35.28 -15.45 -0.32
C PRO A 12 35.69 -14.41 0.74
N ALA A 13 34.71 -13.66 1.25
CA ALA A 13 34.90 -12.77 2.38
C ALA A 13 34.30 -13.38 3.65
N GLU A 14 34.91 -13.15 4.81
CA GLU A 14 34.38 -13.55 6.11
C GLU A 14 33.24 -12.61 6.55
N LYS A 15 32.11 -12.65 5.84
CA LYS A 15 30.89 -11.91 6.21
C LYS A 15 29.87 -12.87 6.84
N ARG A 16 29.30 -12.48 7.99
CA ARG A 16 28.24 -13.25 8.65
C ARG A 16 26.94 -13.19 7.83
N ILE A 17 26.38 -14.34 7.50
CA ILE A 17 25.09 -14.48 6.82
C ILE A 17 24.04 -14.81 7.90
N GLU A 18 23.03 -13.97 8.03
CA GLU A 18 21.89 -14.24 8.92
C GLU A 18 20.94 -15.25 8.26
N THR A 19 20.52 -16.26 9.02
CA THR A 19 19.72 -17.39 8.50
C THR A 19 18.38 -17.54 9.22
N ASP A 20 18.16 -16.81 10.31
CA ASP A 20 16.89 -16.84 11.05
C ASP A 20 15.89 -15.80 10.48
N GLU A 21 14.77 -16.29 9.97
CA GLU A 21 13.67 -15.47 9.44
C GLU A 21 12.94 -14.66 10.52
N ASN A 22 13.06 -15.03 11.80
CA ASN A 22 12.42 -14.35 12.94
C ASN A 22 13.29 -13.26 13.56
N VAL A 23 14.58 -13.21 13.22
CA VAL A 23 15.42 -12.07 13.57
C VAL A 23 14.88 -10.89 12.75
N LYS A 24 14.11 -10.02 13.41
CA LYS A 24 13.69 -8.76 12.82
C LYS A 24 14.95 -8.09 12.28
N LYS A 25 14.96 -7.83 10.97
CA LYS A 25 15.90 -6.88 10.39
C LYS A 25 15.85 -5.65 11.30
N PRO A 26 17.00 -5.11 11.78
CA PRO A 26 16.99 -3.86 12.52
C PRO A 26 16.13 -2.87 11.73
N ASP A 27 15.22 -2.16 12.42
CA ASP A 27 14.22 -1.27 11.81
C ASP A 27 14.77 -0.63 10.54
N GLN A 28 14.04 -0.64 9.43
CA GLN A 28 14.46 -0.09 8.14
C GLN A 28 14.76 1.43 8.17
N MET A 29 14.66 2.08 9.34
CA MET A 29 15.19 3.41 9.64
C MET A 29 16.68 3.39 10.08
N LYS A 30 17.28 2.20 10.16
CA LYS A 30 18.71 1.89 10.32
C LYS A 30 19.09 0.80 9.32
N LEU A 31 18.99 1.11 8.03
CA LEU A 31 19.98 0.58 7.08
C LEU A 31 21.33 1.21 7.46
N SER A 32 21.94 0.76 8.55
CA SER A 32 23.40 0.82 8.64
C SER A 32 23.90 -0.31 7.76
N VAL A 33 23.88 -0.09 6.44
CA VAL A 33 25.05 -0.48 5.64
C VAL A 33 26.21 0.09 6.44
N SER A 34 27.13 -0.77 6.89
CA SER A 34 28.18 -0.44 7.85
C SER A 34 28.61 1.01 7.66
N SER A 35 28.49 1.85 8.70
CA SER A 35 28.81 3.28 8.60
C SER A 35 30.20 3.52 8.01
N GLU A 36 31.08 2.52 8.06
CA GLU A 36 32.37 2.46 7.38
C GLU A 36 32.26 2.46 5.85
N GLU A 37 31.48 1.55 5.24
CA GLU A 37 31.37 1.40 3.78
C GLU A 37 30.69 2.63 3.15
N GLU A 38 29.67 3.20 3.83
CA GLU A 38 29.05 4.46 3.40
C GLU A 38 30.00 5.65 3.56
N ARG A 39 30.74 5.75 4.67
CA ARG A 39 31.75 6.81 4.86
C ARG A 39 32.88 6.71 3.86
N GLU A 40 33.32 5.51 3.54
CA GLU A 40 34.36 5.27 2.55
C GLU A 40 33.86 5.61 1.14
N ALA A 41 32.64 5.23 0.78
CA ALA A 41 32.02 5.63 -0.48
C ALA A 41 31.82 7.15 -0.59
N ILE A 42 31.39 7.81 0.50
CA ILE A 42 31.27 9.27 0.57
C ILE A 42 32.64 9.92 0.41
N ALA A 43 33.67 9.45 1.13
CA ALA A 43 35.03 9.99 1.04
C ALA A 43 35.61 9.84 -0.38
N GLN A 44 35.38 8.69 -1.03
CA GLN A 44 35.79 8.46 -2.43
C GLN A 44 35.05 9.39 -3.40
N LEU A 45 33.75 9.64 -3.17
CA LEU A 45 32.97 10.57 -3.98
C LEU A 45 33.43 12.02 -3.76
N GLU A 46 33.70 12.42 -2.51
CA GLU A 46 34.24 13.74 -2.17
C GLU A 46 35.62 13.96 -2.80
N GLU A 47 36.50 12.96 -2.76
CA GLU A 47 37.81 13.00 -3.42
C GLU A 47 37.66 13.10 -4.95
N ALA A 48 36.76 12.32 -5.56
CA ALA A 48 36.52 12.36 -7.00
C ALA A 48 35.91 13.70 -7.48
N ILE A 49 35.08 14.35 -6.64
CA ILE A 49 34.54 15.69 -6.87
C ILE A 49 35.65 16.74 -6.71
N ALA A 50 36.49 16.63 -5.67
CA ALA A 50 37.60 17.56 -5.42
C ALA A 50 38.70 17.49 -6.50
N ALA A 51 38.91 16.30 -7.10
CA ALA A 51 39.84 16.09 -8.20
C ALA A 51 39.30 16.52 -9.59
N ASP A 52 38.11 17.13 -9.66
CA ASP A 52 37.44 17.58 -10.90
C ASP A 52 37.23 16.47 -11.95
N HIS A 53 37.25 15.20 -11.51
CA HIS A 53 36.96 14.05 -12.35
C HIS A 53 35.46 13.93 -12.67
N VAL A 54 34.60 14.61 -11.91
CA VAL A 54 33.14 14.53 -12.03
C VAL A 54 32.50 15.91 -11.98
N THR A 55 31.98 16.38 -13.11
CA THR A 55 31.23 17.64 -13.18
C THR A 55 29.74 17.42 -12.88
N PRO A 56 29.00 18.42 -12.36
CA PRO A 56 27.55 18.34 -12.16
C PRO A 56 26.75 18.00 -13.43
N GLU A 57 27.30 18.33 -14.61
CA GLU A 57 26.69 17.94 -15.90
C GLU A 57 26.87 16.46 -16.21
N ARG A 58 27.98 15.84 -15.78
CA ARG A 58 28.27 14.40 -15.94
C ARG A 58 27.60 13.54 -14.86
N LEU A 59 27.26 14.12 -13.71
CA LEU A 59 26.62 13.45 -12.57
C LEU A 59 25.07 13.47 -12.61
N ARG A 60 24.48 13.60 -13.80
CA ARG A 60 23.01 13.58 -13.96
C ARG A 60 22.48 12.15 -14.00
N MET A 61 22.01 11.67 -12.87
CA MET A 61 21.22 10.44 -12.80
C MET A 61 19.76 10.71 -13.19
N SER A 62 19.19 9.84 -14.03
CA SER A 62 17.75 9.85 -14.33
C SER A 62 17.09 8.65 -13.66
N PRO A 63 16.32 8.85 -12.57
CA PRO A 63 15.59 7.75 -11.97
C PRO A 63 14.59 7.19 -12.98
N ARG A 64 14.62 5.88 -13.19
CA ARG A 64 13.64 5.20 -14.03
C ARG A 64 12.42 4.83 -13.19
N ILE A 65 11.27 5.33 -13.62
CA ILE A 65 9.99 4.98 -13.02
C ILE A 65 9.60 3.62 -13.58
N PHE A 66 9.39 2.65 -12.71
CA PHE A 66 8.95 1.33 -13.10
C PHE A 66 7.59 1.41 -13.80
N GLU A 67 7.58 1.01 -15.06
CA GLU A 67 6.38 0.84 -15.88
C GLU A 67 6.37 -0.59 -16.39
N LYS A 68 5.30 -1.33 -16.05
CA LYS A 68 5.11 -2.75 -16.35
C LYS A 68 4.42 -2.94 -17.70
N ASP A 69 3.63 -1.96 -18.15
CA ASP A 69 2.75 -2.07 -19.31
C ASP A 69 3.41 -1.61 -20.61
N ASP A 70 4.55 -0.93 -20.53
CA ASP A 70 5.40 -0.58 -21.67
C ASP A 70 6.49 -1.65 -21.87
N ASP A 71 6.35 -2.43 -22.95
CA ASP A 71 7.27 -3.51 -23.29
C ASP A 71 8.55 -3.02 -23.99
N LEU A 72 8.67 -1.74 -24.34
CA LEU A 72 9.82 -1.17 -25.06
C LEU A 72 10.91 -0.62 -24.13
N ASN A 73 10.58 -0.35 -22.87
CA ASN A 73 11.53 0.23 -21.90
C ASN A 73 12.48 -0.80 -21.25
N GLY A 74 12.29 -2.09 -21.52
CA GLY A 74 13.13 -3.18 -20.99
C GLY A 74 13.00 -3.46 -19.49
N HIS A 75 12.08 -2.80 -18.77
CA HIS A 75 11.91 -3.01 -17.32
C HIS A 75 11.53 -4.46 -17.01
N MET A 76 10.53 -4.99 -17.71
CA MET A 76 10.08 -6.35 -17.49
C MET A 76 11.10 -7.39 -17.96
N ASP A 77 11.91 -7.06 -18.97
CA ASP A 77 12.96 -7.96 -19.46
C ASP A 77 14.09 -8.08 -18.43
N PHE A 78 14.48 -6.95 -17.81
CA PHE A 78 15.43 -6.95 -16.70
C PHE A 78 14.92 -7.79 -15.52
N VAL A 79 13.67 -7.57 -15.08
CA VAL A 79 13.09 -8.31 -13.94
C VAL A 79 12.96 -9.81 -14.24
N ALA A 80 12.55 -10.18 -15.46
CA ALA A 80 12.44 -11.56 -15.89
C ALA A 80 13.82 -12.24 -15.96
N ALA A 81 14.82 -11.59 -16.57
CA ALA A 81 16.18 -12.14 -16.65
C ALA A 81 16.83 -12.28 -15.27
N ALA A 82 16.76 -11.24 -14.43
CA ALA A 82 17.35 -11.26 -13.09
C ALA A 82 16.71 -12.32 -12.20
N SER A 83 15.39 -12.44 -12.21
CA SER A 83 14.69 -13.49 -11.44
C SER A 83 15.00 -14.89 -11.97
N SER A 84 15.10 -15.07 -13.29
CA SER A 84 15.46 -16.36 -13.91
C SER A 84 16.88 -16.80 -13.53
N LEU A 85 17.84 -15.87 -13.55
CA LEU A 85 19.22 -16.16 -13.14
C LEU A 85 19.29 -16.58 -11.67
N ARG A 86 18.60 -15.85 -10.79
CA ARG A 86 18.52 -16.20 -9.37
C ARG A 86 17.80 -17.54 -9.16
N ALA A 87 16.72 -17.81 -9.89
CA ALA A 87 16.01 -19.08 -9.79
C ALA A 87 16.93 -20.26 -10.14
N ARG A 88 17.71 -20.14 -11.23
CA ARG A 88 18.69 -21.16 -11.63
C ARG A 88 19.77 -21.43 -10.58
N MET A 89 20.25 -20.39 -9.88
CA MET A 89 21.24 -20.55 -8.80
C MET A 89 20.74 -21.45 -7.68
N TYR A 90 19.43 -21.46 -7.42
CA TYR A 90 18.79 -22.25 -6.36
C TYR A 90 17.96 -23.43 -6.89
N SER A 91 18.12 -23.80 -8.16
CA SER A 91 17.32 -24.85 -8.82
C SER A 91 15.79 -24.66 -8.71
N ILE A 92 15.34 -23.41 -8.69
CA ILE A 92 13.93 -23.03 -8.73
C ILE A 92 13.46 -22.98 -10.19
N GLU A 93 12.23 -23.41 -10.46
CA GLU A 93 11.63 -23.34 -11.79
C GLU A 93 11.55 -21.89 -12.29
N VAL A 94 12.02 -21.65 -13.51
CA VAL A 94 12.03 -20.33 -14.14
C VAL A 94 10.61 -19.94 -14.55
N ALA A 95 10.18 -18.74 -14.19
CA ALA A 95 8.90 -18.18 -14.63
C ALA A 95 9.02 -17.53 -16.01
N ASP A 96 7.96 -17.63 -16.82
CA ASP A 96 7.88 -16.91 -18.09
C ASP A 96 7.71 -15.40 -17.87
N ARG A 97 7.88 -14.62 -18.94
CA ARG A 97 7.76 -13.16 -18.90
C ARG A 97 6.38 -12.72 -18.43
N LEU A 98 5.30 -13.40 -18.82
CA LEU A 98 3.94 -13.03 -18.45
C LEU A 98 3.63 -13.32 -16.98
N LYS A 99 4.03 -14.49 -16.44
CA LYS A 99 3.90 -14.78 -15.00
C LYS A 99 4.75 -13.81 -14.18
N THR A 100 5.96 -13.49 -14.64
CA THR A 100 6.80 -12.47 -14.00
C THR A 100 6.13 -11.10 -14.02
N LYS A 101 5.57 -10.66 -15.16
CA LYS A 101 4.82 -9.39 -15.28
C LYS A 101 3.61 -9.36 -14.37
N ARG A 102 2.86 -10.46 -14.27
CA ARG A 102 1.71 -10.59 -13.37
C ARG A 102 2.12 -10.41 -11.90
N ILE A 103 3.19 -11.07 -11.47
CA ILE A 103 3.66 -11.05 -10.08
C ILE A 103 4.34 -9.70 -9.75
N ALA A 104 5.35 -9.29 -10.50
CA ALA A 104 6.10 -8.07 -10.27
C ALA A 104 5.24 -6.81 -10.44
N GLY A 105 4.33 -6.84 -11.40
CA GLY A 105 3.38 -5.77 -11.69
C GLY A 105 2.14 -5.74 -10.80
N LYS A 106 1.99 -6.69 -9.87
CA LYS A 106 0.81 -6.85 -9.00
C LYS A 106 -0.52 -6.77 -9.77
N ILE A 107 -0.58 -7.43 -10.93
CA ILE A 107 -1.74 -7.36 -11.83
C ILE A 107 -2.91 -8.12 -11.21
N ILE A 108 -4.03 -7.42 -10.99
CA ILE A 108 -5.30 -8.00 -10.57
C ILE A 108 -6.02 -8.53 -11.83
N PRO A 109 -6.26 -9.84 -11.95
CA PRO A 109 -7.01 -10.38 -13.08
C PRO A 109 -8.43 -9.83 -13.11
N ALA A 110 -8.88 -9.38 -14.28
CA ALA A 110 -10.24 -8.89 -14.48
C ALA A 110 -10.77 -9.33 -15.85
N ILE A 111 -12.08 -9.58 -15.93
CA ILE A 111 -12.78 -9.91 -17.17
C ILE A 111 -14.14 -9.23 -17.17
N ALA A 112 -14.59 -8.78 -18.35
CA ALA A 112 -15.80 -7.99 -18.51
C ALA A 112 -17.07 -8.69 -17.99
N THR A 113 -17.14 -10.03 -18.04
CA THR A 113 -18.30 -10.80 -17.57
C THR A 113 -18.52 -10.62 -16.07
N ALA A 114 -17.46 -10.65 -15.25
CA ALA A 114 -17.56 -10.41 -13.81
C ALA A 114 -17.96 -8.96 -13.52
N THR A 115 -17.39 -7.99 -14.24
CA THR A 115 -17.74 -6.57 -14.10
C THR A 115 -19.20 -6.30 -14.46
N ALA A 116 -19.70 -6.88 -15.56
CA ALA A 116 -21.09 -6.75 -15.97
C ALA A 116 -22.05 -7.37 -14.95
N ALA A 117 -21.70 -8.54 -14.40
CA ALA A 117 -22.47 -9.18 -13.34
C ALA A 117 -22.54 -8.32 -12.07
N VAL A 118 -21.40 -7.79 -11.59
CA VAL A 118 -21.38 -6.86 -10.44
C VAL A 118 -22.25 -5.63 -10.73
N ALA A 119 -22.08 -4.99 -11.89
CA ALA A 119 -22.84 -3.79 -12.26
C ALA A 119 -24.35 -4.05 -12.30
N GLY A 120 -24.77 -5.19 -12.86
CA GLY A 120 -26.18 -5.60 -12.87
C GLY A 120 -26.74 -5.80 -11.48
N LEU A 121 -26.03 -6.53 -10.61
CA LEU A 121 -26.45 -6.77 -9.22
C LEU A 121 -26.52 -5.47 -8.41
N VAL A 122 -25.54 -4.58 -8.54
CA VAL A 122 -25.55 -3.26 -7.90
C VAL A 122 -26.74 -2.42 -8.39
N SER A 123 -27.06 -2.50 -9.69
CA SER A 123 -28.21 -1.77 -10.25
C SER A 123 -29.54 -2.26 -9.65
N LEU A 124 -29.66 -3.55 -9.34
CA LEU A 124 -30.86 -4.10 -8.66
C LEU A 124 -30.99 -3.55 -7.23
N GLU A 125 -29.90 -3.49 -6.46
CA GLU A 125 -29.92 -2.89 -5.12
C GLU A 125 -30.20 -1.38 -5.18
N LEU A 126 -29.72 -0.68 -6.21
CA LEU A 126 -30.00 0.74 -6.41
C LEU A 126 -31.50 1.02 -6.59
N VAL A 127 -32.23 0.16 -7.30
CA VAL A 127 -33.69 0.28 -7.43
C VAL A 127 -34.37 0.23 -6.06
N LYS A 128 -33.89 -0.62 -5.14
CA LYS A 128 -34.42 -0.71 -3.77
C LYS A 128 -34.15 0.55 -2.96
N VAL A 129 -32.96 1.14 -3.11
CA VAL A 129 -32.62 2.43 -2.48
C VAL A 129 -33.58 3.53 -2.96
N VAL A 130 -33.73 3.69 -4.27
CA VAL A 130 -34.59 4.73 -4.85
C VAL A 130 -36.08 4.49 -4.53
N GLY A 131 -36.50 3.23 -4.47
CA GLY A 131 -37.87 2.85 -4.11
C GLY A 131 -38.19 2.95 -2.62
N GLY A 132 -37.23 3.29 -1.75
CA GLY A 132 -37.45 3.41 -0.31
C GLY A 132 -37.78 2.09 0.39
N TYR A 133 -37.23 0.97 -0.10
CA TYR A 133 -37.45 -0.35 0.49
C TYR A 133 -36.81 -0.44 1.89
N GLY A 134 -37.39 -1.28 2.74
CA GLY A 134 -36.89 -1.51 4.11
C GLY A 134 -35.53 -2.22 4.13
N PHE A 135 -34.80 -2.07 5.24
CA PHE A 135 -33.46 -2.65 5.45
C PHE A 135 -33.40 -4.15 5.16
N GLU A 136 -34.41 -4.91 5.60
CA GLU A 136 -34.49 -6.38 5.42
C GLU A 136 -34.57 -6.81 3.94
N SER A 137 -34.85 -5.88 3.02
CA SER A 137 -34.91 -6.17 1.58
C SER A 137 -33.54 -6.13 0.88
N PHE A 138 -32.50 -5.61 1.55
CA PHE A 138 -31.16 -5.46 1.00
C PHE A 138 -30.33 -6.72 1.20
N ASN A 139 -29.62 -7.12 0.14
CA ASN A 139 -28.76 -8.29 0.16
C ASN A 139 -27.35 -7.94 -0.32
N ASN A 140 -26.37 -8.53 0.33
CA ASN A 140 -25.03 -8.67 -0.22
C ASN A 140 -25.00 -9.88 -1.14
N CYS A 141 -24.34 -9.76 -2.29
CA CYS A 141 -24.18 -10.84 -3.24
C CYS A 141 -22.71 -11.21 -3.38
N PHE A 142 -22.38 -12.47 -3.11
CA PHE A 142 -21.09 -13.07 -3.39
C PHE A 142 -21.25 -14.05 -4.54
N PHE A 143 -20.42 -13.96 -5.57
CA PHE A 143 -20.50 -14.90 -6.68
C PHE A 143 -19.13 -15.31 -7.19
N ASN A 144 -19.06 -16.52 -7.75
CA ASN A 144 -17.92 -17.03 -8.46
C ASN A 144 -18.39 -17.68 -9.77
N LEU A 145 -18.14 -17.01 -10.89
CA LEU A 145 -18.55 -17.47 -12.22
C LEU A 145 -17.76 -18.70 -12.72
N ALA A 146 -16.61 -19.01 -12.10
CA ALA A 146 -15.83 -20.19 -12.46
C ALA A 146 -16.45 -21.49 -11.93
N ILE A 147 -17.12 -21.44 -10.77
CA ILE A 147 -17.85 -22.56 -10.16
C ILE A 147 -19.30 -22.10 -9.99
N PRO A 148 -20.02 -21.79 -11.07
CA PRO A 148 -21.18 -20.89 -11.16
C PRO A 148 -22.08 -20.84 -9.90
N VAL A 149 -21.61 -20.11 -8.89
CA VAL A 149 -22.21 -20.05 -7.55
C VAL A 149 -22.50 -18.60 -7.25
N MET A 150 -23.68 -18.37 -6.71
CA MET A 150 -24.14 -17.08 -6.22
C MET A 150 -24.75 -17.31 -4.84
N VAL A 151 -24.31 -16.52 -3.87
CA VAL A 151 -24.76 -16.56 -2.49
C VAL A 151 -25.23 -15.17 -2.13
N LEU A 152 -26.50 -15.06 -1.75
CA LEU A 152 -27.10 -13.85 -1.23
C LEU A 152 -27.15 -13.95 0.28
N THR A 153 -26.72 -12.91 0.97
CA THR A 153 -26.79 -12.81 2.42
C THR A 153 -27.45 -11.49 2.80
N GLU A 154 -28.31 -11.52 3.80
CA GLU A 154 -28.92 -10.30 4.35
C GLU A 154 -27.84 -9.31 4.81
N ALA A 155 -28.17 -8.02 4.72
CA ALA A 155 -27.29 -6.98 5.25
C ALA A 155 -27.22 -7.08 6.79
N ALA A 156 -26.01 -6.99 7.34
CA ALA A 156 -25.85 -6.98 8.79
C ALA A 156 -26.34 -5.64 9.38
N PRO A 157 -27.11 -5.66 10.47
CA PRO A 157 -27.53 -4.42 11.12
C PRO A 157 -26.32 -3.65 11.63
N VAL A 158 -26.45 -2.32 11.72
CA VAL A 158 -25.35 -1.49 12.20
C VAL A 158 -24.99 -1.85 13.64
N LYS A 159 -23.71 -2.09 13.88
CA LYS A 159 -23.19 -2.28 15.23
C LYS A 159 -23.32 -0.97 16.01
N ARG A 160 -24.07 -1.02 17.11
CA ARG A 160 -24.18 0.07 18.09
C ARG A 160 -23.30 -0.25 19.28
N THR A 161 -22.46 0.71 19.66
CA THR A 161 -21.64 0.65 20.87
C THR A 161 -22.36 1.43 21.97
N GLN A 162 -22.63 0.78 23.09
CA GLN A 162 -23.20 1.44 24.26
C GLN A 162 -22.11 2.28 24.95
N ILE A 163 -22.36 3.58 25.13
CA ILE A 163 -21.47 4.49 25.86
C ILE A 163 -21.97 4.67 27.29
N ARG A 164 -23.30 4.84 27.46
CA ARG A 164 -24.01 4.95 28.75
C ARG A 164 -25.39 4.29 28.62
N GLU A 165 -26.10 4.03 29.72
CA GLU A 165 -27.43 3.38 29.72
C GLU A 165 -28.42 3.98 28.71
N ASP A 166 -28.39 5.29 28.50
CA ASP A 166 -29.26 6.06 27.59
C ASP A 166 -28.59 6.45 26.26
N ILE A 167 -27.29 6.19 26.08
CA ILE A 167 -26.52 6.65 24.92
C ILE A 167 -25.83 5.49 24.22
N SER A 168 -26.27 5.24 22.98
CA SER A 168 -25.60 4.35 22.04
C SER A 168 -25.08 5.14 20.84
N PHE A 169 -24.00 4.67 20.23
CA PHE A 169 -23.39 5.32 19.08
C PHE A 169 -23.02 4.27 18.02
N SER A 170 -23.25 4.61 16.76
CA SER A 170 -22.91 3.80 15.59
C SER A 170 -22.03 4.57 14.62
N ILE A 171 -21.56 3.91 13.56
CA ILE A 171 -20.73 4.54 12.53
C ILE A 171 -21.46 5.65 11.74
N TRP A 172 -22.80 5.67 11.79
CA TRP A 172 -23.63 6.65 11.09
C TRP A 172 -24.03 7.82 11.98
N ASP A 173 -23.86 7.68 13.29
CA ASP A 173 -24.19 8.73 14.23
C ASP A 173 -23.12 9.83 14.19
N ARG A 174 -23.55 11.08 14.35
CA ARG A 174 -22.65 12.23 14.41
C ARG A 174 -23.22 13.27 15.37
N TRP A 175 -22.42 13.67 16.34
CA TRP A 175 -22.71 14.85 17.15
C TRP A 175 -22.12 16.08 16.48
N THR A 176 -22.95 17.11 16.33
CA THR A 176 -22.60 18.34 15.61
C THR A 176 -22.82 19.50 16.55
N VAL A 177 -21.75 20.21 16.85
CA VAL A 177 -21.78 21.47 17.61
C VAL A 177 -21.42 22.59 16.66
N TRP A 178 -22.26 23.61 16.61
CA TRP A 178 -22.04 24.80 15.80
C TRP A 178 -21.46 25.91 16.69
N GLY A 179 -20.37 26.52 16.25
CA GLY A 179 -19.70 27.63 16.92
C GLY A 179 -19.38 28.75 15.94
N ASP A 180 -19.05 29.93 16.47
CA ASP A 180 -18.56 31.08 15.72
C ASP A 180 -17.03 31.25 15.81
N GLN A 181 -16.50 32.35 15.26
CA GLN A 181 -15.07 32.66 15.27
C GLN A 181 -14.47 32.89 16.67
N HIS A 182 -15.30 33.10 17.69
CA HIS A 182 -14.90 33.30 19.08
C HIS A 182 -15.22 32.08 19.95
N PHE A 183 -15.71 30.98 19.34
CA PHE A 183 -16.12 29.78 20.04
C PHE A 183 -14.91 29.06 20.64
N SER A 184 -14.80 29.13 21.96
CA SER A 184 -13.68 28.54 22.68
C SER A 184 -13.87 27.04 22.87
N LEU A 185 -12.77 26.34 23.21
CA LEU A 185 -12.84 24.92 23.62
C LEU A 185 -13.74 24.73 24.87
N SER A 186 -13.78 25.73 25.76
CA SER A 186 -14.67 25.70 26.93
C SER A 186 -16.13 25.74 26.51
N ASP A 187 -16.47 26.55 25.50
CA ASP A 187 -17.82 26.63 24.95
C ASP A 187 -18.21 25.35 24.23
N PHE A 188 -17.27 24.70 23.53
CA PHE A 188 -17.47 23.36 22.96
C PHE A 188 -17.79 22.32 24.04
N ILE A 189 -16.98 22.23 25.09
CA ILE A 189 -17.18 21.27 26.18
C ILE A 189 -18.55 21.48 26.84
N LYS A 190 -18.92 22.75 27.10
CA LYS A 190 -20.24 23.10 27.63
C LYS A 190 -21.36 22.73 26.66
N ALA A 191 -21.21 23.02 25.36
CA ALA A 191 -22.21 22.71 24.36
C ALA A 191 -22.43 21.20 24.21
N VAL A 192 -21.37 20.38 24.26
CA VAL A 192 -21.51 18.91 24.25
C VAL A 192 -22.22 18.41 25.51
N LEU A 193 -21.90 18.98 26.67
CA LEU A 193 -22.55 18.63 27.92
C LEU A 193 -24.05 18.98 27.92
N VAL A 194 -24.40 20.17 27.41
CA VAL A 194 -25.80 20.64 27.35
C VAL A 194 -26.60 19.87 26.30
N ASN A 195 -26.04 19.66 25.10
CA ASN A 195 -26.77 19.09 23.98
C ASN A 195 -26.84 17.56 24.05
N TYR A 196 -25.81 16.90 24.58
CA TYR A 196 -25.65 15.45 24.54
C TYR A 196 -25.47 14.82 25.92
N GLY A 197 -25.34 15.60 26.99
CA GLY A 197 -25.21 15.07 28.35
C GLY A 197 -23.91 14.33 28.62
N ILE A 198 -22.86 14.59 27.82
CA ILE A 198 -21.56 13.92 27.90
C ILE A 198 -20.48 14.95 28.24
N TYR A 199 -19.57 14.58 29.13
CA TYR A 199 -18.39 15.37 29.43
C TYR A 199 -17.18 14.83 28.66
N PRO A 200 -16.65 15.56 27.65
CA PRO A 200 -15.45 15.15 26.93
C PRO A 200 -14.23 15.11 27.86
N THR A 201 -13.54 13.98 27.93
CA THR A 201 -12.31 13.81 28.72
C THR A 201 -11.05 14.11 27.91
N MET A 202 -11.10 13.89 26.60
CA MET A 202 -10.02 14.14 25.67
C MET A 202 -10.60 14.67 24.36
N VAL A 203 -10.02 15.74 23.85
CA VAL A 203 -10.36 16.31 22.53
C VAL A 203 -9.09 16.28 21.69
N LEU A 204 -9.15 15.60 20.55
CA LEU A 204 -8.07 15.54 19.57
C LEU A 204 -8.39 16.52 18.44
N THR A 205 -7.55 17.53 18.26
CA THR A 205 -7.68 18.48 17.16
C THR A 205 -6.87 17.98 15.96
N VAL A 206 -7.55 17.59 14.89
CA VAL A 206 -6.89 17.31 13.61
C VAL A 206 -6.88 18.59 12.79
N LEU A 207 -5.75 19.31 12.81
CA LEU A 207 -5.54 20.46 11.95
C LEU A 207 -5.16 19.98 10.55
N TYR A 208 -6.09 20.08 9.61
CA TYR A 208 -5.77 19.93 8.20
C TYR A 208 -5.03 21.18 7.73
N TYR A 209 -3.72 21.08 7.55
CA TYR A 209 -2.99 22.03 6.73
C TYR A 209 -3.41 21.79 5.28
N ARG A 210 -4.18 22.73 4.72
CA ARG A 210 -4.38 22.84 3.28
C ARG A 210 -3.24 23.61 2.66
#